data_AF-A0A7C6H8S8-F1
#
_entry.id   AF-A0A7C6H8S8-F1
#
_cell.length_a   1.000
_cell.length_b   1.000
_cell.length_c   1.000
_cell.angle_alpha   90.00
_cell.angle_beta   90.00
_cell.angle_gamma   90.00
#
_symmetry.space_group_name_H-M   'P 1'
#
loop_
_entity.id
_entity.type
_entity.pdbx_description
1 polymer ?
#
loop_
_entity_poly.entity_id
_entity_poly.type
_entity_poly.pdbx_seq_one_letter_code
_entity_poly.pdbx_strand_id
1 'polypeptide(L)' 'MSFADMLSQLEEIVNRLESGELSLEESLAKFEEGVQLARKLESILARAESRVQEILKKEEETSNSETEELDDFSGPCKGT' A
#
# COMPACT_ATOMS: atom_id res chain seq x y z
N MET A 1 -16.95 -0.56 5.47
CA MET A 1 -16.29 0.02 6.66
C MET A 1 -15.04 0.74 6.17
N SER A 2 -14.86 2.01 6.51
CA SER A 2 -13.71 2.81 6.07
C SER A 2 -12.48 2.53 6.94
N PHE A 3 -11.29 2.94 6.46
CA PHE A 3 -10.05 2.85 7.26
C PHE A 3 -10.19 3.59 8.59
N ALA A 4 -10.75 4.81 8.58
CA ALA A 4 -10.97 5.61 9.77
C ALA A 4 -11.90 4.91 10.78
N ASP A 5 -12.98 4.27 10.29
CA ASP A 5 -13.89 3.51 11.16
C ASP A 5 -13.20 2.31 11.82
N MET A 6 -12.34 1.61 11.07
CA MET A 6 -11.59 0.46 11.60
C MET A 6 -10.55 0.90 12.63
N LEU A 7 -9.88 2.03 12.38
CA LEU A 7 -8.92 2.60 13.32
C LEU A 7 -9.60 3.04 14.62
N SER A 8 -10.73 3.74 14.51
CA SER A 8 -11.51 4.18 15.68
C SER A 8 -12.03 3.00 16.52
N GLN A 9 -12.46 1.91 15.88
CA GLN A 9 -12.83 0.68 16.61
C GLN A 9 -11.65 0.02 17.31
N LEU A 10 -10.47 0.01 16.66
CA LEU A 10 -9.27 -0.53 17.28
C LEU A 10 -8.88 0.29 18.52
N GLU A 11 -8.98 1.62 18.46
CA GLU A 11 -8.78 2.51 19.61
C GLU A 11 -9.79 2.23 20.73
N GLU A 12 -11.07 2.03 20.42
CA GLU A 12 -12.08 1.67 21.42
C GLU A 12 -11.75 0.33 22.10
N ILE A 13 -11.32 -0.67 21.33
CA ILE A 13 -10.91 -1.97 21.86
C ILE A 13 -9.73 -1.82 22.82
N VAL A 14 -8.70 -1.05 22.44
CA VAL A 14 -7.53 -0.79 23.29
C VAL A 14 -7.95 -0.09 24.58
N ASN A 15 -8.76 0.97 24.48
CA ASN A 15 -9.27 1.70 25.66
C ASN A 15 -10.03 0.78 26.62
N ARG A 16 -10.86 -0.13 26.09
CA ARG A 16 -11.57 -1.12 26.92
C ARG A 16 -10.64 -2.12 27.57
N LEU A 17 -9.61 -2.60 26.87
CA LEU A 17 -8.60 -3.49 27.45
C LEU A 17 -7.79 -2.81 28.56
N GLU A 18 -7.47 -1.53 28.40
CA GLU A 18 -6.74 -0.74 29.39
C GLU A 18 -7.59 -0.34 30.60
N SER A 19 -8.92 -0.27 30.44
CA SER A 19 -9.83 0.06 31.56
C SER A 19 -9.75 -0.94 32.72
N GLY A 20 -9.39 -2.19 32.45
CA GLY A 20 -9.33 -3.26 33.45
C GLY A 20 -10.70 -3.72 33.98
N GLU A 21 -11.81 -3.26 33.39
CA GLU A 21 -13.17 -3.62 33.81
C GLU A 21 -13.65 -4.95 33.22
N LEU A 22 -12.92 -5.49 32.24
CA LEU A 22 -13.26 -6.72 31.53
C LEU A 22 -12.84 -7.96 32.32
N SER A 23 -13.66 -9.00 32.26
CA SER A 23 -13.22 -10.34 32.68
C SER A 23 -12.10 -10.86 31.77
N LEU A 24 -11.41 -11.92 32.21
CA LEU A 24 -10.36 -12.55 31.41
C LEU A 24 -10.87 -13.02 30.03
N GLU A 25 -12.05 -13.61 30.01
CA GLU A 25 -12.64 -14.17 28.78
C GLU A 25 -13.05 -13.06 27.80
N GLU A 26 -13.61 -11.96 28.31
CA GLU A 26 -13.90 -10.77 27.52
C GLU A 26 -12.64 -10.08 27.02
N SER A 27 -11.60 -10.01 27.85
CA SER A 27 -10.29 -9.44 27.48
C SER A 27 -9.64 -10.23 26.35
N LEU A 28 -9.71 -11.56 26.40
CA LEU A 28 -9.20 -12.43 25.32
C LEU A 28 -9.99 -12.24 24.03
N ALA A 29 -11.32 -12.17 24.10
CA ALA A 29 -12.16 -11.93 22.93
C ALA A 29 -11.88 -10.56 22.28
N LYS A 30 -11.75 -9.51 23.10
CA LYS A 30 -11.41 -8.15 22.64
C LYS A 30 -10.01 -8.07 22.05
N PHE A 31 -9.06 -8.79 22.63
CA PHE A 31 -7.71 -8.88 22.10
C PHE A 31 -7.68 -9.56 20.72
N GLU A 32 -8.37 -10.69 20.54
CA GLU A 32 -8.49 -11.35 19.23
C GLU A 32 -9.13 -10.42 18.18
N GLU A 33 -10.20 -9.72 18.55
CA GLU A 33 -10.86 -8.74 17.69
C GLU A 33 -9.89 -7.63 17.26
N GLY A 34 -9.14 -7.07 18.22
CA GLY A 34 -8.12 -6.04 17.97
C GLY A 34 -7.02 -6.52 17.02
N VAL A 35 -6.51 -7.74 17.21
CA VAL A 35 -5.48 -8.33 16.33
C VAL A 35 -6.00 -8.50 14.90
N GLN A 36 -7.26 -8.95 14.74
CA GLN A 36 -7.87 -9.08 13.42
C GLN A 36 -8.05 -7.72 12.72
N LEU A 37 -8.46 -6.69 13.46
CA LEU A 37 -8.57 -5.32 12.95
C LEU A 37 -7.21 -4.77 12.52
N ALA A 38 -6.18 -4.93 13.35
CA ALA A 38 -4.82 -4.49 13.05
C ALA A 38 -4.29 -5.11 11.73
N ARG A 39 -4.46 -6.43 11.56
CA ARG A 39 -4.07 -7.12 10.31
C ARG A 39 -4.82 -6.59 9.08
N LYS A 40 -6.09 -6.24 9.22
CA LYS A 40 -6.87 -5.65 8.12
C LYS A 40 -6.35 -4.26 7.76
N LEU A 41 -6.03 -3.43 8.75
CA LEU A 41 -5.45 -2.10 8.55
C LEU A 41 -4.09 -2.20 7.83
N GLU A 42 -3.21 -3.10 8.25
CA GLU A 42 -1.93 -3.37 7.56
C GLU A 42 -2.14 -3.76 6.10
N SER A 43 -3.09 -4.65 5.80
CA SER A 43 -3.38 -5.05 4.42
C SER A 43 -3.85 -3.88 3.55
N ILE A 44 -4.62 -2.95 4.12
CA ILE A 44 -5.07 -1.75 3.40
C ILE A 44 -3.90 -0.83 3.11
N LEU A 45 -3.03 -0.60 4.10
CA LEU A 45 -1.83 0.22 3.92
C LEU A 45 -0.88 -0.39 2.89
N ALA A 46 -0.66 -1.70 2.92
CA ALA A 46 0.18 -2.38 1.93
C ALA A 46 -0.38 -2.24 0.50
N ARG A 47 -1.69 -2.31 0.33
CA ARG A 47 -2.33 -2.06 -0.99
C ARG A 47 -2.16 -0.62 -1.45
N ALA A 48 -2.31 0.34 -0.53
CA ALA A 48 -2.11 1.75 -0.83
C ALA A 48 -0.65 2.02 -1.25
N GLU A 49 0.32 1.46 -0.53
CA GLU A 49 1.74 1.56 -0.85
C GLU A 49 2.05 0.95 -2.23
N SER A 50 1.60 -0.28 -2.48
CA SER A 50 1.76 -0.92 -3.79
C SER A 50 1.20 -0.06 -4.92
N ARG A 51 0.05 0.59 -4.70
CA ARG A 51 -0.55 1.47 -5.70
C ARG A 51 0.28 2.72 -5.96
N VAL A 52 0.86 3.32 -4.91
CA VAL A 52 1.77 4.46 -5.05
C VAL A 52 3.01 4.06 -5.85
N GLN A 53 3.60 2.91 -5.54
CA GLN A 53 4.78 2.40 -6.27
C GLN A 53 4.50 2.16 -7.76
N GLU A 54 3.34 1.61 -8.11
CA GLU A 54 2.92 1.45 -9.51
C GLU A 54 2.82 2.78 -10.26
N ILE A 55 2.29 3.81 -9.59
CA ILE A 55 2.14 5.15 -10.17
C ILE A 55 3.52 5.75 -10.44
N LEU A 56 4.42 5.71 -9.45
CA LEU A 56 5.79 6.24 -9.58
C LEU A 56 6.57 5.52 -10.68
N LYS A 57 6.49 4.19 -10.75
CA LYS A 57 7.15 3.41 -11.80
C LYS A 57 6.66 3.76 -13.21
N LYS A 58 5.36 4.02 -13.36
CA LYS A 58 4.79 4.45 -14.65
C LYS A 58 5.27 5.85 -15.05
N GLU A 59 5.46 6.76 -14.09
CA GLU A 59 6.04 8.08 -14.35
C GLU A 59 7.51 7.97 -14.80
N GLU A 60 8.28 7.05 -14.22
CA GLU A 60 9.66 6.77 -14.66
C GLU A 60 9.71 6.17 -16.07
N GLU A 61 8.85 5.20 -16.39
CA GLU A 61 8.78 4.56 -17.71
C GLU A 61 8.36 5.55 -18.82
N THR A 62 7.45 6.49 -18.51
CA THR A 62 7.03 7.54 -19.45
C THR A 62 8.06 8.64 -19.64
N SER A 63 8.95 8.85 -18.67
CA SER A 63 10.06 9.81 -18.79
C SER A 63 11.25 9.26 -19.57
N ASN A 64 11.33 7.94 -19.77
CA ASN A 64 12.47 7.27 -20.40
C ASN A 64 12.19 6.82 -21.86
N SER A 65 11.01 7.14 -22.42
CA SER A 65 10.60 6.75 -23.78
C SER A 65 10.79 7.83 -24.85
N GLU A 66 11.46 8.96 -24.55
CA GLU A 66 11.74 10.03 -25.52
C GLU A 66 13.14 9.98 -26.15
N THR A 67 13.86 8.85 -26.06
CA THR A 67 15.14 8.66 -26.78
C THR A 67 15.14 7.39 -27.62
N GLU A 68 14.27 7.33 -28.62
CA GLU A 68 14.49 6.53 -29.85
C GLU A 68 14.21 7.42 -31.07
N GLU A 69 14.99 8.49 -31.24
CA GLU A 69 15.10 9.19 -32.52
C GLU A 69 16.38 8.71 -33.24
N LEU A 70 16.16 7.72 -34.12
CA LEU A 70 16.67 7.66 -35.50
C LEU A 70 18.18 7.83 -35.75
N ASP A 71 18.84 6.73 -36.12
CA ASP A 71 19.95 6.75 -37.09
C ASP A 71 19.80 5.58 -38.08
N ASP A 72 18.69 5.59 -38.83
CA ASP A 72 18.62 4.96 -40.16
C ASP A 72 18.91 6.04 -41.21
N PHE A 73 20.19 6.33 -41.44
CA PHE A 73 20.61 7.00 -42.67
C PHE A 73 21.49 6.06 -43.48
N SER A 74 20.83 5.16 -44.19
CA SER A 74 21.34 4.52 -45.40
C SER A 74 22.04 5.54 -46.30
N GLY A 75 23.29 5.24 -46.66
CA GLY A 75 24.01 5.88 -47.75
C GLY A 75 25.10 4.95 -48.30
N PRO A 76 24.92 4.34 -49.48
CA PRO A 76 25.91 3.42 -50.04
C PRO A 76 27.01 4.20 -50.76
N CYS A 77 28.22 4.27 -50.17
CA CYS A 77 29.38 4.75 -50.92
C CYS A 77 29.86 3.66 -51.90
N LYS A 78 29.26 3.62 -53.10
CA LYS A 78 29.89 3.11 -54.32
C LYS A 78 30.49 4.30 -55.08
N GLY A 79 31.79 4.26 -55.40
CA GLY A 79 32.32 5.07 -56.49
C GLY A 79 33.79 5.45 -56.37
N THR A 80 34.58 4.86 -57.29
CA THR A 80 35.97 5.14 -57.72
C THR A 80 37.12 4.87 -56.76
#